data_AF-A0A4Y9UPD0-F1
#
_entry.id   AF-A0A4Y9UPD0-F1
#
_cell.length_a   1.000
_cell.length_b   1.000
_cell.length_c   1.000
_cell.angle_alpha   90.00
_cell.angle_beta   90.00
_cell.angle_gamma   90.00
#
_symmetry.space_group_name_H-M   'P 1'
#
loop_
_entity.id
_entity.type
_entity.pdbx_description
1 polymer ?
#
loop_
_entity_poly.entity_id
_entity_poly.type
_entity_poly.pdbx_seq_one_letter_code
_entity_poly.pdbx_strand_id
1 'polypeptide(L)'
;MKDEAKDIPIQSTEPAAGADGEAATKTLATKTPEAKRPESKTPAKKKRVRSSKAKASDANAALEARIGHSFADPNLLMQAITHVSALKSGRKRGDSYQRLEFLGDHVLGLVVSDMLYHAFPNADEGELSKRLAELVRKESCADVAKSLGLLDDVKLGSVGPSADARLRKSVLGDICEAVIGAVFLDGGYAAAAEFVRRNWTERMHKPRRPLRDPKTVLQEWAQGKGLPTPVYREVERTGPHHDPQFRVAVDLPGLASAEGIGGSKRAAEKVAASVMIEREGVGGGNDG
;
A
#
# COMPACT_ATOMS: atom_id res chain seq x y z
N MET A 1 18.82 26.38 45.94
CA MET A 1 19.56 27.46 45.25
C MET A 1 19.37 27.24 43.76
N LYS A 2 18.59 27.97 42.98
CA LYS A 2 17.70 29.14 43.09
C LYS A 2 16.63 28.88 42.00
N ASP A 3 15.33 29.01 42.27
CA ASP A 3 14.49 30.21 42.03
C ASP A 3 14.82 30.88 40.67
N GLU A 4 13.89 31.01 39.72
CA GLU A 4 12.78 31.97 39.78
C GLU A 4 11.64 31.59 38.83
N ALA A 5 10.42 31.54 39.38
CA ALA A 5 9.18 31.78 38.68
C ALA A 5 9.02 33.29 38.44
N LYS A 6 8.45 33.70 37.30
CA LYS A 6 7.74 34.98 37.20
C LYS A 6 6.40 34.80 36.50
N ASP A 7 5.41 35.32 37.19
CA ASP A 7 3.98 35.19 36.99
C ASP A 7 3.42 36.62 36.86
N ILE A 8 2.30 36.75 36.13
CA ILE A 8 1.24 37.81 36.14
C ILE A 8 1.59 39.28 35.74
N PRO A 9 0.61 40.16 35.38
CA PRO A 9 -0.78 39.96 34.94
C PRO A 9 -1.27 40.81 33.72
N ILE A 10 -2.41 40.32 33.22
CA ILE A 10 -3.56 40.90 32.50
C ILE A 10 -4.01 42.30 33.01
N GLN A 11 -4.41 43.21 32.11
CA GLN A 11 -5.44 44.22 32.37
C GLN A 11 -6.33 44.50 31.15
N SER A 12 -7.64 44.46 31.43
CA SER A 12 -8.79 44.78 30.58
C SER A 12 -9.08 46.28 30.58
N THR A 13 -9.65 46.82 29.50
CA THR A 13 -10.77 47.80 29.52
C THR A 13 -11.30 48.10 28.09
N GLU A 14 -12.57 47.75 27.85
CA GLU A 14 -13.50 48.40 26.91
C GLU A 14 -14.19 49.61 27.61
N PRO A 15 -15.20 50.29 27.03
CA PRO A 15 -15.27 51.04 25.77
C PRO A 15 -15.81 52.48 26.01
N ALA A 16 -15.92 53.33 24.98
CA ALA A 16 -16.73 54.56 25.08
C ALA A 16 -17.39 54.95 23.75
N ALA A 17 -18.68 55.27 23.86
CA ALA A 17 -19.64 55.66 22.84
C ALA A 17 -19.69 57.19 22.62
N GLY A 18 -20.33 57.61 21.52
CA GLY A 18 -20.79 58.98 21.23
C GLY A 18 -21.05 59.11 19.72
N ALA A 19 -22.28 59.08 19.19
CA ALA A 19 -23.46 59.95 19.33
C ALA A 19 -23.42 61.25 18.47
N ASP A 20 -24.38 61.30 17.55
CA ASP A 20 -25.22 62.42 17.08
C ASP A 20 -24.78 63.48 16.03
N GLY A 21 -25.78 63.83 15.19
CA GLY A 21 -25.86 64.99 14.27
C GLY A 21 -26.23 64.59 12.84
N GLU A 22 -27.50 64.52 12.39
CA GLU A 22 -28.41 65.62 11.93
C GLU A 22 -27.74 66.60 10.93
N ALA A 23 -28.27 67.03 9.79
CA ALA A 23 -29.64 67.08 9.24
C ALA A 23 -29.64 67.40 7.72
N ALA A 24 -30.74 67.04 7.03
CA ALA A 24 -31.46 67.75 5.95
C ALA A 24 -30.75 68.06 4.59
N THR A 25 -31.36 68.11 3.39
CA THR A 25 -32.71 68.49 2.92
C THR A 25 -32.99 68.00 1.47
N LYS A 26 -34.28 67.71 1.17
CA LYS A 26 -35.09 67.95 -0.07
C LYS A 26 -34.58 67.41 -1.43
N THR A 27 -35.38 66.72 -2.25
CA THR A 27 -36.55 67.29 -2.97
C THR A 27 -37.40 66.19 -3.65
N LEU A 28 -38.70 66.50 -3.75
CA LEU A 28 -39.85 65.78 -4.28
C LEU A 28 -39.84 65.57 -5.82
N ALA A 29 -40.35 64.42 -6.31
CA ALA A 29 -41.10 64.35 -7.57
C ALA A 29 -42.04 63.12 -7.59
N THR A 30 -43.23 63.32 -8.13
CA THR A 30 -44.46 62.53 -8.03
C THR A 30 -44.68 61.57 -9.21
N LYS A 31 -45.30 60.39 -8.97
CA LYS A 31 -46.56 59.89 -9.60
C LYS A 31 -46.80 58.37 -9.41
N THR A 32 -48.08 58.04 -9.44
CA THR A 32 -48.90 56.90 -8.94
C THR A 32 -48.95 55.66 -9.90
N PRO A 33 -49.81 54.62 -9.74
CA PRO A 33 -49.51 53.33 -9.10
C PRO A 33 -49.73 52.04 -9.97
N GLU A 34 -49.36 50.91 -9.36
CA GLU A 34 -49.94 49.54 -9.45
C GLU A 34 -49.95 48.72 -10.76
N ALA A 35 -49.23 47.58 -10.74
CA ALA A 35 -49.69 46.30 -11.28
C ALA A 35 -49.07 45.10 -10.51
N LYS A 36 -49.92 44.15 -10.11
CA LYS A 36 -49.64 42.95 -9.31
C LYS A 36 -49.02 41.78 -10.12
N ARG A 37 -47.97 41.15 -9.55
CA ARG A 37 -47.56 39.71 -9.44
C ARG A 37 -47.64 38.76 -10.66
N PRO A 38 -46.81 37.66 -10.76
CA PRO A 38 -46.39 36.83 -9.63
C PRO A 38 -44.91 36.42 -9.55
N GLU A 39 -44.58 35.94 -8.35
CA GLU A 39 -43.33 35.30 -7.94
C GLU A 39 -42.99 34.06 -8.78
N SER A 40 -41.75 33.97 -9.27
CA SER A 40 -41.13 32.70 -9.61
C SER A 40 -40.27 32.22 -8.43
N LYS A 41 -40.82 31.29 -7.65
CA LYS A 41 -40.03 30.48 -6.72
C LYS A 41 -39.10 29.59 -7.55
N THR A 42 -37.79 29.75 -7.40
CA THR A 42 -36.80 28.78 -7.88
C THR A 42 -36.29 27.93 -6.72
N PRO A 43 -36.71 26.66 -6.54
CA PRO A 43 -36.04 25.73 -5.64
C PRO A 43 -35.28 24.68 -6.46
N ALA A 44 -34.08 24.98 -6.97
CA ALA A 44 -33.32 24.04 -7.79
C ALA A 44 -31.90 23.69 -7.29
N LYS A 45 -31.37 24.32 -6.23
CA LYS A 45 -29.98 24.05 -5.77
C LYS A 45 -29.85 22.99 -4.67
N LYS A 46 -30.92 22.60 -3.96
CA LYS A 46 -30.85 21.64 -2.84
C LYS A 46 -30.89 20.16 -3.25
N LYS A 47 -31.45 19.79 -4.42
CA LYS A 47 -31.55 18.39 -4.87
C LYS A 47 -30.24 17.81 -5.42
N ARG A 48 -29.44 18.60 -6.16
CA ARG A 48 -28.17 18.13 -6.78
C ARG A 48 -27.05 17.81 -5.78
N VAL A 49 -27.00 18.49 -4.64
CA VAL A 49 -25.96 18.27 -3.61
C VAL A 49 -26.27 17.02 -2.76
N ARG A 50 -27.56 16.68 -2.58
CA ARG A 50 -27.97 15.48 -1.85
C ARG A 50 -27.66 14.19 -2.62
N SER A 51 -27.83 14.17 -3.95
CA SER A 51 -27.57 12.97 -4.76
C SER A 51 -26.08 12.63 -4.89
N SER A 52 -25.19 13.64 -4.96
CA SER A 52 -23.75 13.40 -5.01
C SER A 52 -23.16 12.93 -3.68
N LYS A 53 -23.70 13.41 -2.56
CA LYS A 53 -23.27 12.99 -1.21
C LYS A 53 -23.69 11.56 -0.90
N ALA A 54 -24.91 11.16 -1.29
CA ALA A 54 -25.38 9.77 -1.16
C ALA A 54 -24.49 8.80 -1.96
N LYS A 55 -24.24 9.10 -3.24
CA LYS A 55 -23.38 8.27 -4.10
C LYS A 55 -21.94 8.12 -3.58
N ALA A 56 -21.38 9.18 -2.99
CA ALA A 56 -20.05 9.13 -2.37
C ALA A 56 -20.04 8.29 -1.09
N SER A 57 -21.11 8.33 -0.31
CA SER A 57 -21.30 7.48 0.87
C SER A 57 -21.37 6.00 0.49
N ASP A 58 -22.10 5.67 -0.58
CA ASP A 58 -22.26 4.29 -1.08
C ASP A 58 -20.94 3.72 -1.62
N ALA A 59 -20.16 4.54 -2.33
CA ALA A 59 -18.84 4.14 -2.82
C ALA A 59 -17.85 3.87 -1.68
N ASN A 60 -17.89 4.69 -0.62
CA ASN A 60 -17.07 4.47 0.57
C ASN A 60 -17.49 3.18 1.28
N ALA A 61 -18.78 2.93 1.48
CA ALA A 61 -19.27 1.70 2.10
C ALA A 61 -18.86 0.45 1.31
N ALA A 62 -18.88 0.52 -0.03
CA ALA A 62 -18.41 -0.58 -0.88
C ALA A 62 -16.89 -0.82 -0.76
N LEU A 63 -16.11 0.26 -0.59
CA LEU A 63 -14.68 0.16 -0.35
C LEU A 63 -14.37 -0.42 1.05
N GLU A 64 -15.08 0.04 2.08
CA GLU A 64 -15.01 -0.49 3.44
C GLU A 64 -15.35 -1.99 3.49
N ALA A 65 -16.38 -2.42 2.75
CA ALA A 65 -16.75 -3.84 2.66
C ALA A 65 -15.64 -4.71 2.05
N ARG A 66 -14.96 -4.22 1.00
CA ARG A 66 -13.79 -4.92 0.42
C ARG A 66 -12.62 -4.94 1.40
N ILE A 67 -12.38 -3.84 2.10
CA ILE A 67 -11.34 -3.74 3.15
C ILE A 67 -11.72 -4.58 4.37
N GLY A 68 -12.99 -4.86 4.63
CA GLY A 68 -13.45 -5.56 5.83
C GLY A 68 -13.31 -4.75 7.11
N HIS A 69 -13.27 -3.41 7.02
CA HIS A 69 -13.21 -2.51 8.16
C HIS A 69 -14.14 -1.31 7.91
N SER A 70 -15.04 -1.03 8.85
CA SER A 70 -15.90 0.16 8.83
C SER A 70 -15.23 1.28 9.60
N PHE A 71 -14.90 2.39 8.93
CA PHE A 71 -14.12 3.45 9.56
C PHE A 71 -14.97 4.36 10.44
N ALA A 72 -14.53 4.59 11.68
CA ALA A 72 -15.12 5.60 12.55
C ALA A 72 -14.78 7.01 12.05
N ASP A 73 -13.55 7.22 11.56
CA ASP A 73 -13.16 8.42 10.80
C ASP A 73 -13.01 8.12 9.29
N PRO A 74 -14.02 8.44 8.46
CA PRO A 74 -13.94 8.24 7.01
C PRO A 74 -12.77 8.96 6.35
N ASN A 75 -12.22 10.02 6.97
CA ASN A 75 -11.10 10.75 6.38
C ASN A 75 -9.83 9.91 6.31
N LEU A 76 -9.64 8.95 7.22
CA LEU A 76 -8.48 8.04 7.18
C LEU A 76 -8.48 7.19 5.90
N LEU A 77 -9.64 6.61 5.57
CA LEU A 77 -9.80 5.88 4.31
C LEU A 77 -9.59 6.79 3.10
N MET A 78 -10.18 8.00 3.12
CA MET A 78 -10.00 8.94 2.02
C MET A 78 -8.54 9.34 1.83
N GLN A 79 -7.82 9.55 2.91
CA GLN A 79 -6.40 9.90 2.90
C GLN A 79 -5.56 8.73 2.35
N ALA A 80 -5.83 7.50 2.77
CA ALA A 80 -5.11 6.30 2.35
C ALA A 80 -5.15 6.07 0.83
N ILE A 81 -6.24 6.45 0.16
CA ILE A 81 -6.39 6.31 -1.29
C ILE A 81 -6.01 7.58 -2.08
N THR A 82 -5.51 8.63 -1.43
CA THR A 82 -5.23 9.93 -2.06
C THR A 82 -3.74 10.13 -2.31
N HIS A 83 -3.34 10.14 -3.59
CA HIS A 83 -1.97 10.48 -4.00
C HIS A 83 -1.71 11.98 -3.90
N VAL A 84 -0.45 12.37 -3.69
CA VAL A 84 -0.02 13.77 -3.57
C VAL A 84 -0.44 14.65 -4.75
N SER A 85 -0.54 14.10 -5.97
CA SER A 85 -0.97 14.84 -7.16
C SER A 85 -2.43 15.28 -7.10
N ALA A 86 -3.27 14.62 -6.29
CA ALA A 86 -4.68 15.00 -6.12
C ALA A 86 -4.88 16.13 -5.09
N LEU A 87 -3.83 16.51 -4.36
CA LEU A 87 -3.90 17.59 -3.38
C LEU A 87 -3.97 18.95 -4.08
N LYS A 88 -4.92 19.79 -3.66
CA LYS A 88 -5.04 21.18 -4.12
C LYS A 88 -3.95 22.04 -3.48
N SER A 89 -3.51 23.09 -4.19
CA SER A 89 -2.62 24.12 -3.65
C SER A 89 -3.14 24.64 -2.31
N GLY A 90 -2.31 24.58 -1.27
CA GLY A 90 -2.66 24.99 0.10
C GLY A 90 -3.00 23.85 1.07
N ARG A 91 -3.18 22.61 0.60
CA ARG A 91 -3.24 21.43 1.50
C ARG A 91 -1.84 20.95 1.88
N LYS A 92 -1.69 20.43 3.09
CA LYS A 92 -0.40 19.89 3.55
C LYS A 92 -0.16 18.55 2.86
N ARG A 93 1.09 18.22 2.53
CA ARG A 93 1.46 16.87 2.03
C ARG A 93 0.97 15.74 2.94
N GLY A 94 0.81 16.04 4.23
CA GLY A 94 0.23 15.16 5.24
C GLY A 94 -1.23 14.78 5.03
N ASP A 95 -1.93 15.32 4.01
CA ASP A 95 -3.30 14.93 3.63
C ASP A 95 -3.31 13.85 2.52
N SER A 96 -2.14 13.35 2.12
CA SER A 96 -1.98 12.20 1.21
C SER A 96 -1.69 10.91 1.97
N TYR A 97 -1.64 9.80 1.23
CA TYR A 97 -1.36 8.48 1.78
C TYR A 97 0.01 8.34 2.45
N GLN A 98 1.00 9.18 2.13
CA GLN A 98 2.42 8.95 2.45
C GLN A 98 2.74 8.74 3.94
N ARG A 99 2.03 9.43 4.84
CA ARG A 99 2.23 9.24 6.29
C ARG A 99 1.59 7.95 6.79
N LEU A 100 0.47 7.56 6.19
CA LEU A 100 -0.22 6.31 6.50
C LEU A 100 0.56 5.12 5.93
N GLU A 101 1.15 5.25 4.74
CA GLU A 101 2.08 4.28 4.14
C GLU A 101 3.23 3.98 5.10
N PHE A 102 3.94 5.02 5.55
CA PHE A 102 5.04 4.86 6.51
C PHE A 102 4.62 4.06 7.76
N LEU A 103 3.48 4.41 8.37
CA LEU A 103 2.98 3.70 9.54
C LEU A 103 2.56 2.27 9.20
N GLY A 104 1.85 2.11 8.09
CA GLY A 104 1.30 0.84 7.64
C GLY A 104 2.35 -0.18 7.25
N ASP A 105 3.48 0.23 6.69
CA ASP A 105 4.64 -0.63 6.43
C ASP A 105 5.16 -1.27 7.73
N HIS A 106 5.33 -0.47 8.79
CA HIS A 106 5.79 -0.98 10.09
C HIS A 106 4.74 -1.88 10.76
N VAL A 107 3.45 -1.53 10.65
CA VAL A 107 2.35 -2.38 11.16
C VAL A 107 2.29 -3.70 10.41
N LEU A 108 2.42 -3.67 9.08
CA LEU A 108 2.49 -4.87 8.24
C LEU A 108 3.67 -5.74 8.66
N GLY A 109 4.86 -5.15 8.80
CA GLY A 109 6.07 -5.84 9.23
C GLY A 109 5.88 -6.55 10.58
N LEU A 110 5.27 -5.88 11.56
CA LEU A 110 4.99 -6.47 12.87
C LEU A 110 3.97 -7.63 12.81
N VAL A 111 2.88 -7.47 12.06
CA VAL A 111 1.88 -8.54 11.97
C VAL A 111 2.44 -9.74 11.21
N VAL A 112 3.17 -9.51 10.12
CA VAL A 112 3.74 -10.62 9.34
C VAL A 112 4.85 -11.33 10.11
N SER A 113 5.66 -10.61 10.89
CA SER A 113 6.67 -11.27 11.74
C SER A 113 6.03 -12.13 12.83
N ASP A 114 4.95 -11.66 13.46
CA ASP A 114 4.15 -12.45 14.41
C ASP A 114 3.56 -13.71 13.76
N MET A 115 2.96 -13.56 12.56
CA MET A 115 2.44 -14.70 11.79
C MET A 115 3.53 -15.74 11.48
N LEU A 116 4.71 -15.29 11.05
CA LEU A 116 5.82 -16.17 10.68
C LEU A 116 6.39 -16.90 11.89
N TYR A 117 6.58 -16.21 13.02
CA TYR A 117 7.09 -16.78 14.26
C TYR A 117 6.22 -17.95 14.73
N HIS A 118 4.90 -17.80 14.66
CA HIS A 118 3.97 -18.85 15.07
C HIS A 118 3.79 -19.96 14.03
N ALA A 119 3.85 -19.63 12.73
CA ALA A 119 3.64 -20.61 11.67
C ALA A 119 4.86 -21.52 11.41
N PHE A 120 6.07 -21.06 11.72
CA PHE A 120 7.31 -21.76 11.42
C PHE A 120 8.24 -21.87 12.65
N PRO A 121 7.85 -22.63 13.69
CA PRO A 121 8.59 -22.69 14.96
C PRO A 121 10.01 -23.27 14.85
N ASN A 122 10.33 -23.97 13.76
CA ASN A 122 11.64 -24.56 13.51
C ASN A 122 12.51 -23.73 12.56
N ALA A 123 12.00 -22.61 12.02
CA ALA A 123 12.77 -21.77 11.11
C ALA A 123 13.77 -20.89 11.88
N ASP A 124 15.00 -20.78 11.36
CA ASP A 124 16.01 -19.88 11.90
C ASP A 124 15.70 -18.40 11.58
N GLU A 125 16.40 -17.48 12.25
CA GLU A 125 16.24 -16.03 12.04
C GLU A 125 16.43 -15.62 10.57
N GLY A 126 17.39 -16.23 9.87
CA GLY A 126 17.70 -15.90 8.49
C GLY A 126 16.59 -16.31 7.52
N GLU A 127 15.97 -17.47 7.76
CA GLU A 127 14.80 -17.94 7.02
C GLU A 127 13.57 -17.08 7.31
N LEU A 128 13.28 -16.78 8.57
CA LEU A 128 12.17 -15.91 8.95
C LEU A 128 12.34 -14.52 8.32
N SER A 129 13.55 -13.97 8.35
CA SER A 129 13.87 -12.68 7.72
C SER A 129 13.65 -12.69 6.21
N LYS A 130 14.03 -13.76 5.50
CA LYS A 130 13.78 -13.92 4.06
C LYS A 130 12.29 -14.05 3.74
N ARG A 131 11.55 -14.82 4.53
CA ARG A 131 10.08 -14.96 4.42
C ARG A 131 9.38 -13.62 4.63
N LEU A 132 9.79 -12.87 5.66
CA LEU A 132 9.27 -11.54 5.95
C LEU A 132 9.49 -10.59 4.76
N ALA A 133 10.73 -10.48 4.27
CA ALA A 133 11.06 -9.61 3.15
C ALA A 133 10.26 -9.93 1.87
N GLU A 134 10.03 -11.21 1.57
CA GLU A 134 9.20 -11.60 0.41
C GLU A 134 7.71 -11.25 0.60
N LEU A 135 7.20 -11.34 1.83
CA LEU A 135 5.80 -11.06 2.12
C LEU A 135 5.48 -9.57 2.19
N VAL A 136 6.39 -8.73 2.68
CA VAL A 136 6.14 -7.28 2.86
C VAL A 136 6.63 -6.42 1.69
N ARG A 137 7.21 -7.01 0.64
CA ARG A 137 7.65 -6.24 -0.53
C ARG A 137 6.50 -5.56 -1.26
N LYS A 138 6.84 -4.46 -1.94
CA LYS A 138 5.91 -3.62 -2.70
C LYS A 138 5.01 -4.38 -3.68
N GLU A 139 5.50 -5.42 -4.36
CA GLU A 139 4.64 -6.18 -5.28
C GLU A 139 3.64 -7.09 -4.55
N SER A 140 3.97 -7.60 -3.37
CA SER A 140 3.04 -8.38 -2.54
C SER A 140 1.90 -7.47 -2.07
N CYS A 141 2.22 -6.27 -1.61
CA CYS A 141 1.25 -5.21 -1.29
C CYS A 141 0.40 -4.84 -2.52
N ALA A 142 1.02 -4.63 -3.68
CA ALA A 142 0.30 -4.30 -4.91
C ALA A 142 -0.65 -5.43 -5.36
N ASP A 143 -0.27 -6.69 -5.20
CA ASP A 143 -1.11 -7.83 -5.53
C ASP A 143 -2.30 -7.97 -4.57
N VAL A 144 -2.13 -7.65 -3.28
CA VAL A 144 -3.25 -7.55 -2.33
C VAL A 144 -4.20 -6.42 -2.74
N ALA A 145 -3.68 -5.23 -2.98
CA ALA A 145 -4.50 -4.09 -3.40
C ALA A 145 -5.24 -4.34 -4.72
N LYS A 146 -4.66 -5.09 -5.68
CA LYS A 146 -5.37 -5.56 -6.88
C LYS A 146 -6.50 -6.53 -6.53
N SER A 147 -6.25 -7.50 -5.65
CA SER A 147 -7.28 -8.48 -5.26
C SER A 147 -8.46 -7.83 -4.53
N LEU A 148 -8.20 -6.70 -3.84
CA LEU A 148 -9.20 -5.85 -3.23
C LEU A 148 -9.84 -4.85 -4.20
N GLY A 149 -9.38 -4.79 -5.46
CA GLY A 149 -9.90 -3.89 -6.49
C GLY A 149 -9.59 -2.40 -6.26
N LEU A 150 -8.54 -2.05 -5.50
CA LEU A 150 -8.27 -0.67 -5.08
C LEU A 150 -7.79 0.26 -6.20
N LEU A 151 -7.43 -0.29 -7.37
CA LEU A 151 -6.84 0.45 -8.48
C LEU A 151 -7.73 1.64 -8.92
N ASP A 152 -9.03 1.42 -9.02
CA ASP A 152 -9.99 2.42 -9.50
C ASP A 152 -10.35 3.45 -8.42
N ASP A 153 -10.14 3.10 -7.14
CA ASP A 153 -10.39 3.98 -6.00
C ASP A 153 -9.27 5.02 -5.80
N VAL A 154 -8.07 4.77 -6.35
CA VAL A 154 -6.93 5.69 -6.21
C VAL A 154 -7.30 7.08 -6.75
N LYS A 155 -7.12 8.09 -5.91
CA LYS A 155 -7.37 9.48 -6.26
C LYS A 155 -6.09 10.14 -6.74
N LEU A 156 -6.09 10.49 -8.03
CA LEU A 156 -5.01 11.21 -8.69
C LEU A 156 -5.49 12.60 -9.13
N GLY A 157 -4.55 13.55 -9.24
CA GLY A 157 -4.81 14.83 -9.90
C GLY A 157 -4.89 14.70 -11.42
N SER A 158 -5.20 15.80 -12.11
CA SER A 158 -5.23 15.82 -13.57
C SER A 158 -3.85 15.49 -14.16
N VAL A 159 -3.76 14.30 -14.74
CA VAL A 159 -2.67 13.87 -15.63
C VAL A 159 -3.29 13.23 -16.88
N GLY A 160 -2.55 13.13 -17.99
CA GLY A 160 -3.08 12.50 -19.20
C GLY A 160 -3.48 11.03 -18.97
N PRO A 161 -4.47 10.46 -19.71
CA PRO A 161 -5.04 9.13 -19.42
C PRO A 161 -4.00 8.01 -19.32
N SER A 162 -3.00 7.99 -20.21
CA SER A 162 -1.94 6.98 -20.18
C SER A 162 -0.99 7.15 -18.99
N ALA A 163 -0.75 8.38 -18.54
CA ALA A 163 0.07 8.66 -17.36
C ALA A 163 -0.69 8.31 -16.08
N ASP A 164 -2.00 8.58 -16.04
CA ASP A 164 -2.89 8.22 -14.94
C ASP A 164 -2.85 6.70 -14.68
N ALA A 165 -3.12 5.90 -15.71
CA ALA A 165 -3.14 4.43 -15.60
C ALA A 165 -1.79 3.84 -15.14
N ARG A 166 -0.66 4.42 -15.59
CA ARG A 166 0.67 4.00 -15.14
C ARG A 166 0.91 4.37 -13.68
N LEU A 167 0.53 5.59 -13.29
CA LEU A 167 0.73 6.09 -11.93
C LEU A 167 -0.10 5.30 -10.92
N ARG A 168 -1.37 4.99 -11.23
CA ARG A 168 -2.20 4.11 -10.38
C ARG A 168 -1.54 2.78 -10.10
N LYS A 169 -0.96 2.15 -11.13
CA LYS A 169 -0.26 0.87 -11.00
C LYS A 169 1.01 0.98 -10.18
N SER A 170 1.77 2.08 -10.30
CA SER A 170 3.04 2.24 -9.61
C SER A 170 2.91 2.55 -8.11
N VAL A 171 1.81 3.17 -7.69
CA VAL A 171 1.57 3.55 -6.28
C VAL A 171 0.76 2.51 -5.51
N LEU A 172 0.28 1.45 -6.17
CA LEU A 172 -0.71 0.56 -5.59
C LEU A 172 -0.22 -0.22 -4.35
N GLY A 173 1.09 -0.52 -4.28
CA GLY A 173 1.71 -1.10 -3.10
C GLY A 173 1.65 -0.13 -1.91
N ASP A 174 2.11 1.09 -2.12
CA ASP A 174 2.10 2.18 -1.13
C ASP A 174 0.68 2.49 -0.63
N ILE A 175 -0.33 2.42 -1.51
CA ILE A 175 -1.75 2.56 -1.15
C ILE A 175 -2.21 1.40 -0.25
N CYS A 176 -1.75 0.17 -0.51
CA CYS A 176 -2.06 -0.98 0.34
C CYS A 176 -1.53 -0.78 1.76
N GLU A 177 -0.27 -0.34 1.88
CA GLU A 177 0.36 -0.01 3.17
C GLU A 177 -0.40 1.13 3.85
N ALA A 178 -0.77 2.18 3.12
CA ALA A 178 -1.55 3.27 3.66
C ALA A 178 -2.94 2.83 4.18
N VAL A 179 -3.59 1.88 3.52
CA VAL A 179 -4.85 1.29 4.03
C VAL A 179 -4.60 0.54 5.34
N ILE A 180 -3.52 -0.22 5.45
CA ILE A 180 -3.14 -0.89 6.71
C ILE A 180 -2.92 0.16 7.82
N GLY A 181 -2.18 1.23 7.52
CA GLY A 181 -1.96 2.34 8.45
C GLY A 181 -3.26 3.03 8.87
N ALA A 182 -4.21 3.21 7.94
CA ALA A 182 -5.52 3.78 8.23
C ALA A 182 -6.36 2.87 9.14
N VAL A 183 -6.43 1.57 8.83
CA VAL A 183 -7.13 0.58 9.68
C VAL A 183 -6.53 0.54 11.08
N PHE A 184 -5.19 0.61 11.19
CA PHE A 184 -4.50 0.64 12.48
C PHE A 184 -4.84 1.89 13.30
N LEU A 185 -4.89 3.07 12.69
CA LEU A 185 -5.24 4.30 13.41
C LEU A 185 -6.71 4.33 13.86
N ASP A 186 -7.60 3.71 13.08
CA ASP A 186 -9.04 3.71 13.38
C ASP A 186 -9.45 2.59 14.35
N GLY A 187 -9.01 1.36 14.09
CA GLY A 187 -9.40 0.15 14.83
C GLY A 187 -8.31 -0.47 15.69
N GLY A 188 -7.12 0.13 15.75
CA GLY A 188 -5.98 -0.38 16.52
C GLY A 188 -5.32 -1.61 15.92
N TYR A 189 -4.40 -2.21 16.68
CA TYR A 189 -3.61 -3.37 16.24
C TYR A 189 -4.49 -4.57 15.88
N ALA A 190 -5.55 -4.86 16.65
CA ALA A 190 -6.39 -6.03 16.41
C ALA A 190 -7.06 -6.00 15.03
N ALA A 191 -7.63 -4.85 14.64
CA ALA A 191 -8.25 -4.67 13.33
C ALA A 191 -7.22 -4.78 12.19
N ALA A 192 -6.06 -4.14 12.36
CA ALA A 192 -4.98 -4.23 11.36
C ALA A 192 -4.46 -5.67 11.22
N ALA A 193 -4.30 -6.39 12.33
CA ALA A 193 -3.83 -7.77 12.33
C ALA A 193 -4.83 -8.73 11.67
N GLU A 194 -6.14 -8.54 11.88
CA GLU A 194 -7.18 -9.28 11.16
C GLU A 194 -7.13 -9.00 9.65
N PHE A 195 -7.05 -7.72 9.26
CA PHE A 195 -6.91 -7.32 7.86
C PHE A 195 -5.71 -7.99 7.20
N VAL A 196 -4.52 -7.90 7.82
CA VAL A 196 -3.29 -8.48 7.27
C VAL A 196 -3.39 -10.00 7.23
N ARG A 197 -3.79 -10.68 8.32
CA ARG A 197 -3.90 -12.15 8.33
C ARG A 197 -4.80 -12.67 7.21
N ARG A 198 -5.98 -12.08 7.03
CA ARG A 198 -6.92 -12.49 5.96
C ARG A 198 -6.30 -12.39 4.57
N ASN A 199 -5.45 -11.39 4.34
CA ASN A 199 -4.84 -11.13 3.05
C ASN A 199 -3.47 -11.80 2.87
N TRP A 200 -2.72 -12.12 3.93
CA TRP A 200 -1.36 -12.66 3.84
C TRP A 200 -1.25 -14.16 4.12
N THR A 201 -2.22 -14.80 4.79
CA THR A 201 -2.12 -16.22 5.20
C THR A 201 -1.84 -17.16 4.02
N GLU A 202 -2.58 -17.07 2.92
CA GLU A 202 -2.32 -17.93 1.76
C GLU A 202 -0.94 -17.67 1.15
N ARG A 203 -0.53 -16.41 1.07
CA ARG A 203 0.75 -15.98 0.49
C ARG A 203 1.94 -16.48 1.31
N MET A 204 1.78 -16.53 2.62
CA MET A 204 2.77 -17.05 3.57
C MET A 204 3.02 -18.55 3.37
N HIS A 205 1.96 -19.34 3.14
CA HIS A 205 2.08 -20.79 2.95
C HIS A 205 2.43 -21.19 1.52
N LYS A 206 2.12 -20.36 0.52
CA LYS A 206 2.41 -20.61 -0.89
C LYS A 206 3.31 -19.50 -1.47
N PRO A 207 4.59 -19.45 -1.06
CA PRO A 207 5.50 -18.44 -1.58
C PRO A 207 5.65 -18.61 -3.10
N ARG A 208 5.43 -17.52 -3.84
CA ARG A 208 5.51 -17.51 -5.31
C ARG A 208 6.93 -17.67 -5.85
N ARG A 209 7.95 -17.50 -4.99
CA ARG A 209 9.36 -17.59 -5.31
C ARG A 209 10.07 -18.47 -4.28
N PRO A 210 11.10 -19.23 -4.68
CA PRO A 210 11.96 -19.92 -3.73
C PRO A 210 12.57 -18.91 -2.74
N LEU A 211 12.42 -19.20 -1.44
CA LEU A 211 12.87 -18.32 -0.34
C LEU A 211 14.40 -18.22 -0.21
N ARG A 212 15.12 -19.19 -0.79
CA ARG A 212 16.58 -19.20 -0.89
C ARG A 212 16.97 -19.41 -2.36
N ASP A 213 18.04 -18.75 -2.81
CA ASP A 213 18.53 -18.93 -4.18
C ASP A 213 18.96 -20.40 -4.36
N PRO A 214 18.35 -21.17 -5.28
CA PRO A 214 18.65 -22.59 -5.42
C PRO A 214 20.12 -22.88 -5.72
N LYS A 215 20.85 -21.96 -6.36
CA LYS A 215 22.28 -22.15 -6.61
C LYS A 215 23.08 -22.05 -5.32
N THR A 216 22.72 -21.10 -4.45
CA THR A 216 23.34 -20.96 -3.13
C THR A 216 23.03 -22.16 -2.24
N VAL A 217 21.77 -22.61 -2.21
CA VAL A 217 21.39 -23.79 -1.41
C VAL A 217 22.15 -25.03 -1.86
N LEU A 218 22.23 -25.28 -3.17
CA LEU A 218 22.95 -26.43 -3.71
C LEU A 218 24.46 -26.33 -3.42
N GLN A 219 25.03 -25.13 -3.48
CA GLN A 219 26.44 -24.90 -3.15
C GLN A 219 26.75 -25.15 -1.68
N GLU A 220 25.93 -24.62 -0.76
CA GLU A 220 26.08 -24.84 0.69
C GLU A 220 25.95 -26.33 1.03
N TRP A 221 24.98 -27.02 0.44
CA TRP A 221 24.82 -28.45 0.62
C TRP A 221 26.01 -29.27 0.07
N ALA A 222 26.47 -28.96 -1.14
CA ALA A 222 27.64 -29.62 -1.73
C ALA A 222 28.87 -29.45 -0.84
N GLN A 223 29.12 -28.23 -0.36
CA GLN A 223 30.21 -27.93 0.57
C GLN A 223 30.06 -28.70 1.89
N GLY A 224 28.85 -28.79 2.45
CA GLY A 224 28.56 -29.57 3.66
C GLY A 224 28.81 -31.08 3.51
N LYS A 225 28.68 -31.61 2.29
CA LYS A 225 29.01 -33.01 1.94
C LYS A 225 30.48 -33.20 1.54
N GLY A 226 31.30 -32.16 1.57
CA GLY A 226 32.69 -32.21 1.10
C GLY A 226 32.84 -32.35 -0.42
N LEU A 227 31.79 -32.06 -1.17
CA LEU A 227 31.78 -32.04 -2.63
C LEU A 227 32.33 -30.69 -3.15
N PRO A 228 32.90 -30.64 -4.36
CA PRO A 228 33.27 -29.38 -4.99
C PRO A 228 32.05 -28.54 -5.36
N THR A 229 32.27 -27.27 -5.68
CA THR A 229 31.22 -26.35 -6.12
C THR A 229 30.46 -26.89 -7.35
N PRO A 230 29.12 -26.81 -7.39
CA PRO A 230 28.33 -27.26 -8.54
C PRO A 230 28.75 -26.56 -9.84
N VAL A 231 28.94 -27.34 -10.91
CA VAL A 231 29.32 -26.83 -12.24
C VAL A 231 28.08 -26.75 -13.12
N TYR A 232 27.87 -25.60 -13.76
CA TYR A 232 26.75 -25.38 -14.67
C TYR A 232 27.24 -25.31 -16.11
N ARG A 233 26.60 -26.07 -17.00
CA ARG A 233 26.91 -26.07 -18.44
C ARG A 233 25.65 -25.86 -19.27
N GLU A 234 25.75 -24.99 -20.28
CA GLU A 234 24.69 -24.84 -21.27
C GLU A 234 24.67 -26.09 -22.15
N VAL A 235 23.53 -26.76 -22.17
CA VAL A 235 23.28 -27.96 -22.99
C VAL A 235 22.75 -27.53 -24.35
N GLU A 236 21.84 -26.56 -24.36
CA GLU A 236 21.16 -26.14 -25.58
C GLU A 236 20.64 -24.70 -25.44
N ARG A 237 20.57 -24.00 -26.58
CA ARG A 237 19.85 -22.73 -26.71
C ARG A 237 18.95 -22.77 -27.94
N THR A 238 17.67 -22.54 -27.73
CA THR A 238 16.64 -22.52 -28.77
C THR A 238 15.83 -21.22 -28.71
N GLY A 239 14.88 -21.05 -29.62
CA GLY A 239 13.99 -19.88 -29.67
C GLY A 239 14.54 -18.67 -30.41
N PRO A 240 13.66 -17.71 -30.79
CA PRO A 240 14.06 -16.51 -31.51
C PRO A 240 14.88 -15.57 -30.63
N HIS A 241 15.62 -14.63 -31.23
CA HIS A 241 16.51 -13.72 -30.50
C HIS A 241 15.80 -12.90 -29.41
N HIS A 242 14.50 -12.62 -29.60
CA HIS A 242 13.67 -11.87 -28.66
C HIS A 242 12.96 -12.75 -27.62
N ASP A 243 13.02 -14.08 -27.74
CA ASP A 243 12.45 -15.04 -26.79
C ASP A 243 13.30 -16.33 -26.72
N PRO A 244 14.56 -16.23 -26.24
CA PRO A 244 15.46 -17.37 -26.20
C PRO A 244 15.09 -18.33 -25.06
N GLN A 245 15.14 -19.64 -25.31
CA GLN A 245 15.14 -20.69 -24.29
C GLN A 245 16.55 -21.25 -24.10
N PHE A 246 16.99 -21.36 -22.86
CA PHE A 246 18.25 -21.99 -22.48
C PHE A 246 17.95 -23.27 -21.70
N ARG A 247 18.60 -24.37 -22.08
CA ARG A 247 18.68 -25.60 -21.29
C ARG A 247 20.06 -25.68 -20.66
N VAL A 248 20.12 -25.79 -19.34
CA VAL A 248 21.35 -25.85 -18.57
C VAL A 248 21.34 -27.11 -17.71
N ALA A 249 22.47 -27.81 -17.67
CA ALA A 249 22.72 -28.91 -16.74
C ALA A 249 23.57 -28.42 -15.56
N VAL A 250 23.31 -28.95 -14.38
CA VAL A 250 24.16 -28.85 -13.20
C VAL A 250 24.77 -30.20 -12.88
N ASP A 251 26.09 -30.20 -12.65
CA ASP A 251 26.91 -31.38 -12.42
C ASP A 251 27.57 -31.29 -11.04
N LEU A 252 27.52 -32.40 -10.30
CA LEU A 252 28.25 -32.64 -9.06
C LEU A 252 28.85 -34.05 -9.10
N PRO A 253 30.12 -34.25 -8.70
CA PRO A 253 30.74 -35.57 -8.73
C PRO A 253 29.96 -36.59 -7.90
N GLY A 254 29.75 -37.79 -8.46
CA GLY A 254 29.04 -38.87 -7.79
C GLY A 254 27.52 -38.77 -7.86
N LEU A 255 26.96 -37.72 -8.45
CA LEU A 255 25.52 -37.53 -8.65
C LEU A 255 25.18 -37.47 -10.14
N ALA A 256 23.98 -37.89 -10.49
CA ALA A 256 23.48 -37.71 -11.86
C ALA A 256 23.32 -36.22 -12.16
N SER A 257 23.57 -35.78 -13.39
CA SER A 257 23.28 -34.39 -13.78
C SER A 257 21.79 -34.07 -13.60
N ALA A 258 21.47 -32.82 -13.30
CA ALA A 258 20.09 -32.32 -13.32
C ALA A 258 19.98 -31.16 -14.32
N GLU A 259 18.85 -31.03 -14.99
CA GLU A 259 18.66 -30.01 -16.04
C GLU A 259 17.52 -29.04 -15.71
N GLY A 260 17.65 -27.82 -16.22
CA GLY A 260 16.64 -26.79 -16.10
C GLY A 260 16.54 -25.93 -17.35
N ILE A 261 15.33 -25.43 -17.63
CA ILE A 261 15.01 -24.60 -18.77
C ILE A 261 14.58 -23.21 -18.30
N GLY A 262 15.02 -22.16 -18.99
CA GLY A 262 14.58 -20.79 -18.69
C GLY A 262 14.85 -19.78 -19.80
N GLY A 263 14.17 -18.64 -19.74
CA GLY A 263 14.31 -17.53 -20.70
C GLY A 263 15.66 -16.79 -20.64
N SER A 264 16.54 -17.19 -19.71
CA SER A 264 17.92 -16.74 -19.60
C SER A 264 18.77 -17.85 -19.00
N LYS A 265 20.09 -17.84 -19.24
CA LYS A 265 21.03 -18.80 -18.62
C LYS A 265 20.87 -18.86 -17.11
N ARG A 266 20.81 -17.70 -16.44
CA ARG A 266 20.63 -17.61 -14.97
C ARG A 266 19.31 -18.22 -14.50
N ALA A 267 18.22 -18.06 -15.26
CA ALA A 267 16.94 -18.68 -14.93
C ALA A 267 17.00 -20.21 -15.08
N ALA A 268 17.60 -20.70 -16.17
CA ALA A 268 17.79 -22.12 -16.42
C ALA A 268 18.68 -22.79 -15.36
N GLU A 269 19.76 -22.13 -14.94
CA GLU A 269 20.63 -22.58 -13.84
C GLU A 269 19.88 -22.76 -12.53
N LYS A 270 19.00 -21.81 -12.17
CA LYS A 270 18.19 -21.90 -10.94
C LYS A 270 17.23 -23.08 -10.97
N VAL A 271 16.64 -23.36 -12.13
CA VAL A 271 15.77 -24.53 -12.31
C VAL A 271 16.58 -25.81 -12.18
N ALA A 272 17.74 -25.91 -12.84
CA ALA A 272 18.62 -27.08 -12.76
C ALA A 272 19.05 -27.37 -11.32
N ALA A 273 19.43 -26.33 -10.57
CA ALA A 273 19.77 -26.44 -9.16
C ALA A 273 18.58 -26.90 -8.30
N SER A 274 17.37 -26.38 -8.56
CA SER A 274 16.15 -26.78 -7.85
C SER A 274 15.84 -28.25 -8.05
N VAL A 275 15.95 -28.75 -9.29
CA VAL A 275 15.74 -30.16 -9.63
C VAL A 275 16.75 -31.06 -8.90
N MET A 276 18.02 -30.65 -8.84
CA MET A 276 19.04 -31.40 -8.08
C MET A 276 18.74 -31.39 -6.58
N ILE A 277 18.42 -30.24 -5.99
CA ILE A 277 18.03 -30.10 -4.57
C ILE A 277 16.86 -31.03 -4.23
N GLU A 278 15.81 -31.01 -5.05
CA GLU A 278 14.61 -31.84 -4.84
C GLU A 278 14.94 -33.33 -4.93
N ARG A 279 15.72 -33.74 -5.95
CA ARG A 279 16.10 -35.13 -6.17
C ARG A 279 16.98 -35.68 -5.04
N GLU A 280 17.92 -34.88 -4.55
CA GLU A 280 18.85 -35.28 -3.49
C GLU A 280 18.27 -35.06 -2.07
N GLY A 281 17.00 -34.61 -1.97
CA GLY A 281 16.34 -34.40 -0.69
C GLY A 281 16.98 -33.30 0.17
N VAL A 282 17.54 -32.27 -0.46
CA VAL A 282 18.22 -31.14 0.20
C VAL A 282 17.17 -30.23 0.85
N GLY A 283 16.66 -30.65 2.01
CA GLY A 283 15.86 -29.81 2.89
C GLY A 283 16.74 -28.78 3.59
N GLY A 284 16.33 -27.51 3.59
CA GLY A 284 17.01 -26.47 4.36
C GLY A 284 17.04 -26.84 5.84
N GLY A 285 18.24 -27.12 6.36
CA GLY A 285 18.54 -27.20 7.79
C GLY A 285 17.92 -28.40 8.51
N ASN A 286 18.52 -29.58 8.37
CA ASN A 286 18.51 -30.58 9.43
C ASN A 286 19.70 -31.52 9.27
N ASP A 287 20.86 -31.13 9.79
CA ASP A 287 22.00 -32.00 10.11
C ASP A 287 22.85 -31.24 11.16
N GLY A 288 22.52 -31.41 12.45
CA GLY A 288 23.29 -30.87 13.58
C GLY A 288 22.46 -30.35 14.74
#